data_AF-A0A6N7BAI6-F1
#
_entry.id   AF-A0A6N7BAI6-F1
#
_cell.length_a   1.000
_cell.length_b   1.000
_cell.length_c   1.000
_cell.angle_alpha   90.00
_cell.angle_beta   90.00
_cell.angle_gamma   90.00
#
_symmetry.space_group_name_H-M   'P 1'
#
loop_
_entity.id
_entity.type
_entity.pdbx_description
1 polymer ?
#
loop_
_entity_poly.entity_id
_entity_poly.type
_entity_poly.pdbx_seq_one_letter_code
_entity_poly.pdbx_strand_id
1 'polypeptide(L)' 'MPHRKKIIWRSPSGEVVACVEKNKVLQENLAEMRQICQDALDDAVLMGCDEQQVRAVFTELIVQLESPYLPGN' A
#
# COMPACT_ATOMS: atom_id res chain seq x y z
N MET A 1 3.67 13.98 -19.34
CA MET A 1 2.85 13.21 -18.38
C MET A 1 3.57 11.91 -18.09
N PRO A 2 4.16 11.68 -16.91
CA PRO A 2 4.82 10.41 -16.66
C PRO A 2 3.74 9.32 -16.69
N HIS A 3 3.94 8.31 -17.53
CA HIS A 3 3.05 7.16 -17.60
C HIS A 3 3.02 6.50 -16.22
N ARG A 4 1.93 6.70 -15.47
CA ARG A 4 1.69 6.07 -14.17
C ARG A 4 1.71 4.56 -14.42
N LYS A 5 2.78 3.88 -13.99
CA LYS A 5 2.95 2.43 -14.18
C LYS A 5 1.75 1.74 -13.51
N LYS A 6 0.88 1.12 -14.30
CA LYS A 6 -0.34 0.46 -13.80
C LYS A 6 0.07 -0.79 -13.04
N ILE A 7 -0.36 -0.90 -11.77
CA ILE A 7 -0.13 -2.11 -10.97
C ILE A 7 -1.01 -3.22 -11.53
N ILE A 8 -0.41 -4.39 -11.78
CA ILE A 8 -1.10 -5.59 -12.22
C ILE A 8 -1.27 -6.49 -11.01
N TRP A 9 -2.49 -6.55 -10.48
CA TRP A 9 -2.84 -7.43 -9.37
C TRP A 9 -3.03 -8.86 -9.86
N ARG A 10 -2.58 -9.83 -9.07
CA ARG A 10 -2.67 -11.26 -9.38
C ARG A 10 -3.33 -12.03 -8.24
N SER A 11 -4.06 -13.08 -8.59
CA SER A 11 -4.57 -14.07 -7.64
C SER A 11 -3.43 -14.94 -7.08
N PRO A 12 -3.69 -15.76 -6.04
CA PRO A 12 -2.74 -16.77 -5.59
C PRO A 12 -2.37 -17.80 -6.66
N SER A 13 -3.26 -18.06 -7.64
CA SER A 13 -2.98 -18.90 -8.81
C SER A 13 -2.10 -18.22 -9.87
N GLY A 14 -1.76 -16.94 -9.70
CA GLY A 14 -0.93 -16.16 -10.63
C GLY A 14 -1.71 -15.48 -11.77
N GLU A 15 -3.01 -15.74 -11.87
CA GLU A 15 -3.91 -15.14 -12.86
C GLU A 15 -4.10 -13.65 -12.59
N VAL A 16 -4.24 -12.86 -13.65
CA VAL A 16 -4.48 -11.41 -13.52
C VAL A 16 -5.89 -11.17 -12.99
N VAL A 17 -6.02 -10.33 -11.96
CA VAL A 17 -7.32 -9.85 -11.50
C VAL A 17 -7.87 -8.88 -12.54
N ALA A 18 -8.67 -9.36 -13.49
CA ALA A 18 -9.17 -8.57 -14.62
C ALA A 18 -10.45 -7.75 -14.32
N CYS A 19 -11.15 -8.05 -13.23
CA CYS A 19 -12.36 -7.33 -12.84
C CYS A 19 -12.08 -5.85 -12.58
N VAL A 20 -12.79 -4.97 -13.28
CA VAL A 20 -12.55 -3.52 -13.26
C VAL A 20 -12.89 -2.95 -11.89
N GLU A 21 -13.99 -3.37 -11.30
CA GLU A 21 -14.46 -2.91 -9.99
C GLU A 21 -13.46 -3.26 -8.89
N LYS A 22 -12.91 -4.48 -8.89
CA LYS A 22 -11.85 -4.88 -7.95
C LYS A 22 -10.60 -4.01 -8.10
N ASN A 23 -10.19 -3.74 -9.34
CA ASN A 23 -9.03 -2.87 -9.60
C ASN A 23 -9.27 -1.43 -9.13
N LYS A 24 -10.49 -0.91 -9.30
CA LYS A 24 -10.88 0.42 -8.83
C LYS A 24 -10.74 0.51 -7.31
N VAL A 25 -11.32 -0.43 -6.57
CA VAL A 25 -11.21 -0.48 -5.09
C VAL A 25 -9.75 -0.55 -4.65
N LEU A 26 -8.93 -1.39 -5.29
CA LEU A 26 -7.50 -1.49 -4.95
C LEU A 26 -6.71 -0.19 -5.23
N GLN A 27 -7.11 0.58 -6.25
CA GLN A 27 -6.51 1.89 -6.52
C GLN A 27 -6.94 2.94 -5.48
N GLU A 28 -8.20 2.93 -5.06
CA GLU A 28 -8.72 3.79 -4.00
C GLU A 28 -8.00 3.50 -2.67
N ASN A 29 -7.90 2.22 -2.28
CA ASN A 29 -7.14 1.80 -1.09
C ASN A 29 -5.68 2.28 -1.12
N LEU A 30 -4.99 2.16 -2.25
CA LEU A 30 -3.61 2.65 -2.38
C LEU A 30 -3.50 4.16 -2.27
N ALA A 31 -4.49 4.90 -2.78
CA ALA A 31 -4.52 6.35 -2.66
C ALA A 31 -4.72 6.78 -1.20
N GLU A 32 -5.64 6.12 -0.50
CA GLU A 32 -5.90 6.35 0.93
C GLU A 32 -4.68 6.02 1.79
N MET A 33 -4.07 4.84 1.61
CA MET A 33 -2.84 4.48 2.30
C MET A 33 -1.72 5.50 2.07
N ARG A 34 -1.57 5.99 0.82
CA ARG A 34 -0.56 7.00 0.51
C ARG A 34 -0.81 8.29 1.28
N GLN A 35 -2.05 8.75 1.34
CA GLN A 35 -2.40 9.98 2.04
C GLN A 35 -2.10 9.83 3.54
N ILE A 36 -2.58 8.77 4.17
CA ILE A 36 -2.36 8.51 5.60
C ILE A 36 -0.87 8.41 5.94
N CYS A 37 -0.10 7.67 5.14
CA CYS A 37 1.35 7.55 5.36
C CYS A 37 2.09 8.87 5.12
N GLN A 38 1.62 9.72 4.21
CA GLN A 38 2.22 11.03 3.97
C GLN A 38 1.96 11.97 5.16
N ASP A 39 0.72 12.03 5.63
CA ASP A 39 0.35 12.86 6.79
C ASP A 39 1.16 12.42 8.03
N ALA A 40 1.24 11.11 8.29
CA ALA A 40 2.03 10.57 9.39
C ALA A 40 3.55 10.82 9.26
N LEU A 41 4.08 10.83 8.03
CA LEU A 41 5.48 11.16 7.78
C LEU A 41 5.74 12.64 8.07
N ASP A 42 4.87 13.53 7.57
CA ASP A 42 5.00 14.97 7.73
C ASP A 42 4.92 15.37 9.21
N ASP A 43 4.02 14.76 9.97
CA ASP A 43 3.93 14.95 11.43
C ASP A 43 5.21 14.52 12.14
N ALA A 44 5.78 13.36 11.80
CA ALA A 44 7.00 12.87 12.42
C ALA A 44 8.22 13.76 12.10
N VAL A 45 8.33 14.23 10.85
CA VAL A 45 9.38 15.17 10.44
C VAL A 45 9.20 16.53 11.14
N LEU A 46 7.96 17.03 11.28
CA LEU A 46 7.66 18.26 12.00
C LEU A 46 8.04 18.16 13.49
N MET A 47 7.95 16.97 14.08
CA MET A 47 8.40 16.67 15.45
C MET A 47 9.93 16.47 15.58
N GLY A 48 10.68 16.57 14.47
CA GLY A 48 12.15 16.49 14.46
C GLY A 48 12.72 15.07 14.30
N CYS A 49 11.91 14.09 13.87
CA CYS A 49 12.42 12.76 13.54
C CYS A 49 13.19 12.75 12.22
N ASP A 50 14.14 11.81 12.08
CA ASP A 50 14.81 11.54 10.81
C ASP A 50 13.84 10.88 9.81
N GLU A 51 13.69 11.48 8.63
CA GLU A 51 12.75 11.00 7.60
C GLU A 51 13.06 9.57 7.15
N GLN A 52 14.35 9.21 7.02
CA GLN A 52 14.74 7.87 6.55
C GLN A 52 14.40 6.82 7.60
N GLN A 53 14.61 7.12 8.88
CA GLN A 53 14.21 6.27 9.99
C GLN A 53 12.69 6.04 10.01
N VAL A 54 11.88 7.08 9.83
CA VAL A 54 10.40 6.95 9.79
C VAL A 54 9.96 6.08 8.63
N ARG A 55 10.55 6.26 7.44
CA ARG A 55 10.28 5.41 6.26
C ARG A 55 10.66 3.95 6.50
N ALA A 56 11.76 3.68 7.20
CA ALA A 56 12.16 2.32 7.56
C ALA A 56 11.14 1.67 8.50
N VAL A 57 10.66 2.41 9.51
CA VAL A 57 9.60 1.95 10.43
C VAL A 57 8.31 1.63 9.68
N PHE A 58 7.87 2.49 8.75
CA PHE A 58 6.67 2.22 7.95
C PHE A 58 6.83 0.98 7.06
N THR A 59 8.02 0.77 6.51
CA THR A 59 8.32 -0.42 5.70
C THR A 59 8.23 -1.69 6.54
N GLU A 60 8.85 -1.69 7.72
CA GLU A 60 8.80 -2.82 8.66
C GLU A 60 7.37 -3.12 9.10
N LEU A 61 6.57 -2.09 9.40
CA LEU A 61 5.16 -2.23 9.74
C LEU A 61 4.35 -2.91 8.62
N ILE A 62 4.58 -2.55 7.36
CA ILE A 62 3.91 -3.17 6.20
C ILE A 62 4.30 -4.65 6.06
N VAL A 63 5.57 -5.00 6.30
CA VAL A 63 6.07 -6.39 6.24
C VAL A 63 5.42 -7.27 7.29
N GLN A 64 5.09 -6.72 8.45
CA GLN A 64 4.50 -7.45 9.58
C GLN A 64 2.97 -7.58 9.50
N LEU A 65 2.32 -7.03 8.46
CA LEU A 65 0.87 -7.15 8.30
C LEU A 65 0.46 -8.61 8.06
N GLU A 66 -0.47 -9.10 8.89
CA GLU A 66 -1.06 -10.43 8.75
C GLU A 66 -2.45 -10.34 8.13
N SER A 67 -2.74 -11.25 7.19
CA SER A 67 -4.09 -11.41 6.66
C SER A 67 -4.81 -12.52 7.42
N PRO A 68 -5.93 -12.25 8.10
CA PRO A 68 -6.75 -13.30 8.72
C PRO A 68 -7.52 -14.14 7.69
N TYR A 69 -7.44 -13.80 6.40
CA TYR A 69 -8.17 -14.50 5.35
C TYR A 69 -7.53 -15.85 5.05
N LEU A 70 -8.24 -16.92 5.42
CA LEU A 70 -7.95 -18.27 4.94
C LEU A 70 -8.62 -18.45 3.57
N PRO A 71 -7.86 -18.71 2.48
CA PRO A 71 -8.48 -19.06 1.22
C PRO A 71 -9.31 -20.34 1.43
N GLY A 72 -10.59 -20.27 1.09
CA GLY A 72 -11.50 -21.41 1.21
C GLY A 72 -10.94 -22.62 0.45
N ASN A 73 -10.88 -23.76 1.15
CA ASN A 73 -10.39 -25.05 0.66
C ASN A 73 -11.35 -25.69 -0.34
#